data_AF-A0A674A540-F1
#
_entry.id   AF-A0A674A540-F1
#
_cell.length_a   1.000
_cell.length_b   1.000
_cell.length_c   1.000
_cell.angle_alpha   90.00
_cell.angle_beta   90.00
_cell.angle_gamma   90.00
#
_symmetry.space_group_name_H-M   'P 1'
#
loop_
_entity.id
_entity.type
_entity.pdbx_description
1 polymer ?
#
loop_
_entity_poly.entity_id
_entity_poly.type
_entity_poly.pdbx_seq_one_letter_code
_entity_poly.pdbx_strand_id
1 'polypeptide(L)'
;NTLLLLMLLMMKHLLVTYTTQSICTLKGSSVELSCSYIYPRGHTVTSTFWFTEWGTSVEPEDLVQDPEYAGRLEYHGDKKNDHNLIIRDLRESDSATYSEHILYLF
;
A
#
# COMPACT_ATOMS: atom_id res chain seq x y z
N ASN A 1 18.47 -15.79 8.44
CA ASN A 1 17.57 -14.61 8.53
C ASN A 1 17.75 -13.73 7.31
N THR A 2 16.86 -13.86 6.33
CA THR A 2 16.82 -12.95 5.18
C THR A 2 16.06 -11.68 5.60
N LEU A 3 16.67 -10.52 5.37
CA LEU A 3 16.04 -9.21 5.53
C LEU A 3 15.35 -8.87 4.20
N LEU A 4 14.07 -8.51 4.26
CA LEU A 4 13.26 -8.14 3.12
C LEU A 4 13.18 -6.62 3.04
N LEU A 5 13.47 -6.07 1.86
CA LEU A 5 13.38 -4.65 1.58
C LEU A 5 12.04 -4.38 0.89
N LEU A 6 11.14 -3.72 1.59
CA LEU A 6 9.85 -3.28 1.06
C LEU A 6 9.95 -1.78 0.82
N MET A 7 9.73 -1.36 -0.42
CA MET A 7 9.67 0.06 -0.76
C MET A 7 8.22 0.49 -0.74
N LEU A 8 7.93 1.57 -0.02
CA LEU A 8 6.63 2.22 -0.02
C LEU A 8 6.73 3.51 -0.81
N LEU A 9 5.85 3.71 -1.78
CA LEU A 9 5.71 4.99 -2.46
C LEU A 9 4.46 5.71 -1.93
N MET A 10 4.67 6.86 -1.30
CA MET A 10 3.59 7.67 -0.73
C MET A 10 3.24 8.83 -1.66
N MET A 11 1.98 8.89 -2.11
CA MET A 11 1.45 9.98 -2.95
C MET A 11 0.75 11.04 -2.09
N LYS A 12 1.11 12.33 -2.25
CA LYS A 12 0.39 13.49 -1.70
C LYS A 12 -0.28 14.28 -2.83
N HIS A 13 -1.55 14.67 -2.73
CA HIS A 13 -2.24 15.54 -3.70
C HIS A 13 -2.68 16.83 -2.96
N LEU A 14 -2.45 18.03 -3.49
CA LEU A 14 -3.02 18.58 -4.73
C LEU A 14 -1.98 18.94 -5.82
N LEU A 15 -0.68 18.76 -5.59
CA LEU A 15 0.41 18.95 -6.57
C LEU A 15 1.54 17.99 -6.18
N VAL A 16 1.69 16.92 -6.97
CA VAL A 16 2.21 15.62 -6.54
C VAL A 16 3.63 15.69 -5.95
N THR A 17 3.78 15.20 -4.72
CA THR A 17 5.09 14.87 -4.13
C THR A 17 5.10 13.39 -3.78
N TYR A 18 6.02 12.65 -4.37
CA TYR A 18 6.28 11.24 -4.05
C TYR A 18 7.31 11.16 -2.92
N THR A 19 6.98 10.45 -1.85
CA THR A 19 7.96 10.13 -0.80
C THR A 19 8.15 8.63 -0.74
N THR A 20 9.35 8.16 -1.03
CA THR A 20 9.70 6.75 -0.88
C THR A 20 10.17 6.47 0.54
N GLN A 21 9.61 5.45 1.18
CA GLN A 21 10.12 4.91 2.44
C GLN A 21 10.62 3.49 2.21
N SER A 22 11.78 3.17 2.78
CA SER A 22 12.32 1.82 2.77
C SER A 22 12.09 1.17 4.12
N ILE A 23 11.38 0.05 4.14
CA ILE A 23 11.12 -0.74 5.33
C ILE A 23 11.91 -2.04 5.21
N CYS A 24 12.67 -2.36 6.26
CA CYS A 24 13.40 -3.61 6.37
C CYS A 24 12.73 -4.50 7.42
N THR A 25 12.36 -5.72 7.04
CA THR A 25 11.67 -6.67 7.93
C THR A 25 12.15 -8.10 7.70
N LEU A 26 11.85 -9.02 8.61
CA LEU A 26 12.31 -10.40 8.54
C LEU A 26 11.35 -11.29 7.74
N LYS A 27 11.88 -12.24 6.98
CA LYS A 27 11.08 -13.31 6.38
C LYS A 27 10.25 -14.04 7.44
N GLY A 28 8.99 -14.32 7.13
CA GLY A 28 8.00 -14.97 8.01
C GLY A 28 7.39 -14.05 9.07
N SER A 29 7.80 -12.78 9.15
CA SER A 29 7.18 -11.80 10.04
C SER A 29 5.93 -11.18 9.40
N SER A 30 5.43 -10.08 9.98
CA SER A 30 4.43 -9.22 9.38
C SER A 30 4.96 -7.80 9.25
N VAL A 31 4.42 -7.05 8.30
CA VAL A 31 4.68 -5.63 8.12
C VAL A 31 3.35 -4.89 8.06
N GLU A 32 3.32 -3.70 8.64
CA GLU A 32 2.23 -2.75 8.47
C GLU A 32 2.74 -1.61 7.58
N LEU A 33 2.06 -1.41 6.46
CA LEU A 33 2.31 -0.36 5.49
C LEU A 33 1.22 0.70 5.69
N SER A 34 1.59 1.84 6.24
CA SER A 34 0.65 2.93 6.53
C SER A 34 1.03 4.19 5.76
N CYS A 35 0.04 4.84 5.14
CA CYS A 35 0.17 6.16 4.56
C CYS A 35 -0.81 7.11 5.25
N SER A 36 -0.37 8.34 5.56
CA SER A 36 -1.26 9.39 6.04
C SER A 36 -1.43 10.43 4.94
N TYR A 37 -2.69 10.70 4.59
CA TYR A 37 -3.02 11.61 3.51
C TYR A 37 -3.91 12.75 4.02
N ILE A 38 -3.55 13.98 3.68
CA ILE A 38 -4.34 15.18 4.02
C ILE A 38 -5.16 15.56 2.81
N TYR A 39 -6.47 15.30 2.83
CA TYR A 39 -7.39 15.70 1.77
C TYR A 39 -7.95 17.12 2.00
N PRO A 40 -8.26 17.87 0.93
CA PRO A 40 -8.87 19.19 1.08
C PRO A 40 -10.23 19.08 1.78
N ARG A 41 -10.57 20.08 2.60
CA ARG A 41 -11.87 20.13 3.29
C ARG A 41 -13.01 20.00 2.28
N GLY A 42 -14.00 19.18 2.61
CA GLY A 42 -15.16 18.89 1.76
C GLY A 42 -15.06 17.61 0.92
N HIS A 43 -13.89 16.95 0.88
CA HIS A 43 -13.73 15.70 0.14
C HIS A 43 -13.94 14.51 1.07
N THR A 44 -14.58 13.45 0.55
CA THR A 44 -14.74 12.17 1.25
C THR A 44 -14.03 11.07 0.49
N VAL A 45 -13.19 10.30 1.18
CA VAL A 45 -12.57 9.09 0.63
C VAL A 45 -13.66 8.05 0.39
N THR A 46 -13.74 7.54 -0.82
CA THR A 46 -14.75 6.55 -1.22
C THR A 46 -14.20 5.16 -1.37
N SER A 47 -12.95 5.06 -1.80
CA SER A 47 -12.24 3.80 -1.99
C SER A 47 -10.74 4.02 -1.90
N THR A 48 -10.06 3.00 -1.39
CA THR A 48 -8.60 2.91 -1.33
C THR A 48 -8.20 1.50 -1.73
N PHE A 49 -7.19 1.36 -2.59
CA PHE A 49 -6.63 0.07 -2.92
C PHE A 49 -5.11 0.16 -3.06
N TRP A 50 -4.44 -0.92 -2.69
CA TRP A 50 -2.99 -1.05 -2.78
C TRP A 50 -2.62 -1.93 -3.97
N PHE A 51 -1.49 -1.61 -4.60
CA PHE A 51 -0.92 -2.38 -5.70
C PHE A 51 0.60 -2.34 -5.63
N THR A 52 1.26 -3.30 -6.27
CA THR A 52 2.71 -3.26 -6.47
C THR A 52 3.04 -2.62 -7.82
N GLU A 53 4.03 -1.73 -7.86
CA GLU A 53 4.52 -1.16 -9.12
C GLU A 53 5.33 -2.22 -9.89
N TRP A 54 4.67 -2.93 -10.81
CA TRP A 54 5.35 -3.71 -11.84
C TRP A 54 5.49 -2.90 -13.13
N GLY A 55 6.61 -3.08 -13.83
CA GLY A 55 7.06 -2.28 -14.97
C GLY A 55 5.97 -1.99 -16.02
N THR A 56 5.51 -0.74 -16.02
CA THR A 56 5.12 0.11 -17.17
C THR A 56 4.08 -0.36 -18.21
N SER A 57 3.27 -1.42 -18.00
CA SER A 57 2.20 -1.71 -18.99
C SER A 57 0.93 -2.42 -18.53
N VAL A 58 0.82 -2.85 -17.28
CA VAL A 58 -0.39 -3.52 -16.76
C VAL A 58 -1.15 -2.52 -15.90
N GLU A 59 -2.48 -2.48 -16.04
CA GLU A 59 -3.33 -1.72 -15.11
C GLU A 59 -3.03 -2.17 -13.68
N PRO A 60 -2.90 -1.23 -12.73
CA PRO A 60 -2.63 -1.59 -11.33
C PRO A 60 -3.80 -2.40 -10.78
N GLU A 61 -3.52 -3.66 -10.40
CA GLU A 61 -4.49 -4.56 -9.80
C GLU A 61 -4.41 -4.49 -8.26
N ASP A 62 -5.56 -4.49 -7.60
CA ASP A 62 -5.64 -4.50 -6.14
C ASP A 62 -5.05 -5.81 -5.60
N LEU A 63 -4.12 -5.70 -4.65
CA LEU A 63 -3.47 -6.85 -3.99
C LEU A 63 -4.47 -7.80 -3.33
N VAL A 64 -5.70 -7.37 -3.02
CA VAL A 64 -6.79 -8.25 -2.56
C VAL A 64 -7.14 -9.31 -3.60
N GLN A 65 -7.05 -8.97 -4.89
CA GLN A 65 -7.39 -9.89 -5.98
C GLN A 65 -6.24 -10.84 -6.32
N ASP A 66 -5.02 -10.53 -5.90
CA ASP A 66 -3.86 -11.35 -6.17
C ASP A 66 -3.87 -12.62 -5.29
N PRO A 67 -3.94 -13.82 -5.89
CA PRO A 67 -3.93 -15.08 -5.16
C PRO A 67 -2.68 -15.30 -4.29
N GLU A 68 -1.54 -14.66 -4.58
CA GLU A 68 -0.31 -14.76 -3.80
C GLU A 68 -0.49 -14.20 -2.37
N TYR A 69 -1.37 -13.22 -2.25
CA TYR A 69 -1.67 -12.49 -1.02
C TYR A 69 -2.91 -13.03 -0.28
N ALA A 70 -3.61 -13.99 -0.85
CA ALA A 70 -4.81 -14.60 -0.27
C ALA A 70 -4.55 -15.16 1.15
N GLY A 71 -5.37 -14.72 2.11
CA GLY A 71 -5.26 -15.12 3.52
C GLY A 71 -4.07 -14.52 4.29
N ARG A 72 -3.26 -13.67 3.63
CA ARG A 72 -2.09 -13.00 4.21
C ARG A 72 -2.27 -11.49 4.38
N LEU A 73 -3.23 -10.90 3.67
CA LEU A 73 -3.54 -9.48 3.78
C LEU A 73 -4.61 -9.19 4.82
N GLU A 74 -4.40 -8.09 5.53
CA GLU A 74 -5.45 -7.40 6.29
C GLU A 74 -5.45 -5.92 5.96
N TYR A 75 -6.65 -5.40 5.68
CA TYR A 75 -6.88 -3.97 5.56
C TYR A 75 -7.32 -3.43 6.91
N HIS A 76 -6.47 -2.61 7.52
CA HIS A 76 -6.76 -1.90 8.75
C HIS A 76 -7.03 -0.44 8.42
N GLY A 77 -8.30 -0.06 8.41
CA GLY A 77 -8.68 1.28 8.03
C GLY A 77 -10.16 1.57 8.17
N ASP A 78 -10.52 2.67 8.81
CA ASP A 78 -11.80 3.28 8.57
C ASP A 78 -11.73 4.08 7.26
N LYS A 79 -12.83 4.20 6.52
CA LYS A 79 -12.90 4.94 5.25
C LYS A 79 -12.62 6.45 5.40
N LYS A 80 -12.05 6.90 6.53
CA LYS A 80 -11.89 8.30 6.88
C LYS A 80 -10.44 8.70 7.08
N ASN A 81 -9.55 7.89 7.69
CA ASN A 81 -8.16 8.33 7.90
C ASN A 81 -7.09 7.24 8.02
N ASP A 82 -7.45 5.97 8.24
CA ASP A 82 -6.44 4.91 8.32
C ASP A 82 -6.52 4.04 7.05
N HIS A 83 -5.39 3.92 6.36
CA HIS A 83 -5.28 3.18 5.10
C HIS A 83 -4.18 2.13 5.20
N ASN A 84 -4.13 1.42 6.32
CA ASN A 84 -3.03 0.53 6.62
C ASN A 84 -3.24 -0.82 5.93
N LEU A 85 -2.20 -1.26 5.22
CA LEU A 85 -2.11 -2.61 4.66
C LEU A 85 -1.17 -3.44 5.54
N ILE A 86 -1.67 -4.52 6.10
CA ILE A 86 -0.84 -5.49 6.81
C ILE A 86 -0.62 -6.70 5.92
N ILE A 87 0.65 -7.08 5.76
CA ILE A 87 1.05 -8.30 5.06
C ILE A 87 1.68 -9.24 6.08
N ARG A 88 1.10 -10.43 6.21
CA ARG A 88 1.61 -11.50 7.09
C ARG A 88 2.38 -12.56 6.29
N ASP A 89 3.14 -13.38 7.03
CA ASP A 89 3.95 -14.47 6.48
C ASP A 89 4.83 -13.98 5.33
N LEU A 90 5.67 -12.97 5.61
CA LEU A 90 6.45 -12.31 4.57
C LEU A 90 7.44 -13.24 3.87
N ARG A 91 7.50 -13.11 2.54
CA ARG A 91 8.27 -13.92 1.61
C ARG A 91 9.26 -13.04 0.85
N GLU A 92 10.24 -13.68 0.24
CA GLU A 92 11.19 -12.97 -0.63
C GLU A 92 10.51 -12.36 -1.86
N SER A 93 9.43 -12.97 -2.35
CA SER A 93 8.62 -12.45 -3.45
C SER A 93 7.82 -11.18 -3.11
N ASP A 94 7.59 -10.91 -1.82
CA ASP A 94 6.91 -9.67 -1.40
C ASP A 94 7.84 -8.45 -1.47
N SER A 95 9.13 -8.61 -1.76
CA SER A 95 10.05 -7.49 -1.90
C SER A 95 9.71 -6.67 -3.16
N ALA A 96 8.92 -5.61 -2.98
CA ALA A 96 8.40 -4.78 -4.06
C ALA A 96 8.26 -3.31 -3.64
N THR A 97 7.89 -2.48 -4.62
CA THR A 97 7.37 -1.12 -4.39
C THR A 97 5.86 -1.18 -4.28
N TYR A 98 5.30 -0.78 -3.14
CA TYR A 98 3.86 -0.71 -2.91
C TYR A 98 3.39 0.73 -3.04
N SER A 99 2.28 0.90 -3.75
CA SER A 99 1.62 2.18 -4.00
C SER A 99 0.14 2.08 -3.64
N GLU A 100 -0.44 3.20 -3.20
CA GLU A 100 -1.86 3.30 -2.87
C GLU A 100 -2.57 4.23 -3.86
N HIS A 101 -3.75 3.83 -4.32
CA HIS A 101 -4.69 4.69 -5.04
C HIS A 101 -5.89 5.03 -4.16
N ILE A 102 -6.15 6.33 -3.99
CA ILE A 102 -7.27 6.87 -3.21
C ILE A 102 -8.26 7.61 -4.13
N LEU A 103 -9.53 7.25 -4.07
CA LEU A 103 -10.62 7.88 -4.84
C LEU A 103 -11.46 8.81 -3.94
N TYR A 104 -11.76 10.02 -4.43
CA TYR A 104 -12.58 11.02 -3.74
C TYR A 104 -13.87 11.34 -4.50
N LEU A 105 -14.93 11.67 -3.77
CA LEU A 105 -16.09 12.39 -4.31
C LEU A 105 -16.07 13.86 -3.87
N PHE A 106 -16.48 14.73 -4.79
CA PHE A 106 -16.70 16.17 -4.59
C PHE A 106 -18.09 16.45 -4.03
#